data_AF-G0NY65-F1
#
_entry.id   AF-G0NY65-F1
#
_cell.length_a   1.000
_cell.length_b   1.000
_cell.length_c   1.000
_cell.angle_alpha   90.00
_cell.angle_beta   90.00
_cell.angle_gamma   90.00
#
_symmetry.space_group_name_H-M   'P 1'
#
loop_
_entity.id
_entity.type
_entity.pdbx_description
1 polymer ?
#
loop_
_entity_poly.entity_id
_entity_poly.type
_entity_poly.pdbx_seq_one_letter_code
_entity_poly.pdbx_strand_id
1 'polypeptide(L)'
;MMLVVDHPELGLRSQFLHAASHLVSELAKASLEGVQSMEEKARHQEYPTREEADLIPKYLFDDPIFIIHMCHVCRALSRTLPAFHLDDEFQKIELKLCRICRATYNCQRRIKYFKHDLLCIKRRNDNTNC
;
A
#
# COMPACT_ATOMS: atom_id res chain seq x y z
N MET A 1 47.82 -43.40 28.44
CA MET A 1 46.75 -43.56 27.43
C MET A 1 45.49 -42.92 27.98
N MET A 2 45.26 -41.65 27.67
CA MET A 2 43.97 -40.96 27.89
C MET A 2 43.48 -40.56 26.51
N LEU A 3 42.40 -41.19 26.07
CA LEU A 3 41.67 -40.80 24.85
C LEU A 3 40.83 -39.57 25.22
N VAL A 4 41.21 -38.41 24.70
CA VAL A 4 40.35 -37.22 24.72
C VAL A 4 39.32 -37.44 23.62
N VAL A 5 38.07 -37.60 24.02
CA VAL A 5 36.93 -37.72 23.11
C VAL A 5 36.50 -36.29 22.79
N ASP A 6 36.91 -35.77 21.62
CA ASP A 6 36.43 -34.49 21.10
C ASP A 6 34.91 -34.58 20.86
N HIS A 7 34.12 -33.83 21.64
CA HIS A 7 32.68 -33.71 21.47
C HIS A 7 32.33 -32.66 20.39
N PRO A 8 31.82 -33.05 19.20
CA PRO A 8 31.60 -32.13 18.07
C PRO A 8 30.39 -31.19 18.24
N GLU A 9 29.56 -31.38 19.27
CA GLU A 9 28.23 -30.77 19.37
C GLU A 9 28.22 -29.32 19.90
N LEU A 10 29.31 -28.88 20.56
CA LEU A 10 29.43 -27.51 21.06
C LEU A 10 29.78 -26.49 19.96
N GLY A 11 30.43 -26.94 18.88
CA GLY A 11 30.79 -26.11 17.73
C GLY A 11 29.59 -25.71 16.88
N LEU A 12 28.66 -26.65 16.65
CA LEU A 12 27.46 -26.38 15.83
C LEU A 12 26.55 -25.34 16.47
N ARG A 13 26.25 -25.45 17.78
CA ARG A 13 25.39 -24.47 18.48
C ARG A 13 25.94 -23.04 18.42
N SER A 14 27.25 -22.88 18.64
CA SER A 14 27.92 -21.58 18.54
C SER A 14 27.84 -20.99 17.12
N GLN A 15 28.04 -21.82 16.10
CA GLN A 15 27.90 -21.41 14.70
C GLN A 15 26.46 -21.02 14.34
N PHE A 16 25.45 -21.74 14.84
CA PHE A 16 24.03 -21.41 14.64
C PHE A 16 23.64 -20.07 15.31
N LEU A 17 24.10 -19.83 16.55
CA LEU A 17 23.87 -18.56 17.24
C LEU A 17 24.52 -17.38 16.52
N HIS A 18 25.74 -17.56 16.00
CA HIS A 18 26.42 -16.54 15.21
C HIS A 18 25.71 -16.26 13.88
N ALA A 19 25.28 -17.30 13.16
CA ALA A 19 24.53 -17.16 11.91
C ALA A 19 23.17 -16.46 12.12
N ALA A 20 22.46 -16.79 13.21
CA ALA A 20 21.20 -16.13 13.56
C ALA A 20 21.42 -14.64 13.87
N SER A 21 22.47 -14.29 14.61
CA SER A 21 22.83 -12.90 14.91
C SER A 21 23.16 -12.10 13.63
N HIS A 22 23.88 -12.71 12.69
CA HIS A 22 24.18 -12.10 11.40
C HIS A 22 22.92 -11.84 10.57
N LEU A 23 22.02 -12.82 10.44
CA LEU A 23 20.74 -12.69 9.73
C LEU A 23 19.85 -11.58 10.31
N VAL A 24 19.77 -11.48 11.63
CA VAL A 24 19.02 -10.40 12.30
C VAL A 24 19.63 -9.04 12.00
N SER A 25 20.96 -8.94 11.98
CA SER A 25 21.69 -7.71 11.67
C SER A 25 21.50 -7.29 10.21
N GLU A 26 21.52 -8.24 9.27
CA GLU A 26 21.25 -7.99 7.85
C GLU A 26 19.80 -7.54 7.59
N LEU A 27 18.83 -8.17 8.25
CA LEU A 27 17.42 -7.76 8.16
C LEU A 27 17.20 -6.34 8.73
N ALA A 28 17.83 -6.03 9.86
CA ALA A 28 17.78 -4.68 10.43
C ALA A 28 18.42 -3.66 9.50
N LYS A 29 19.56 -3.99 8.89
CA LYS A 29 20.26 -3.13 7.91
C LYS A 29 19.41 -2.90 6.66
N ALA A 30 18.82 -3.94 6.08
CA ALA A 30 17.93 -3.82 4.92
C ALA A 30 16.68 -2.98 5.24
N SER A 31 16.12 -3.10 6.45
CA SER A 31 15.01 -2.25 6.89
C SER A 31 15.42 -0.78 7.05
N LEU A 32 16.59 -0.52 7.61
CA LEU A 32 17.15 0.83 7.78
C LEU A 32 17.47 1.47 6.42
N GLU A 33 18.11 0.74 5.51
CA GLU A 33 18.38 1.18 4.14
C GLU A 33 17.08 1.45 3.37
N GLY A 34 16.07 0.60 3.54
CA GLY A 34 14.73 0.80 2.98
C GLY A 34 14.09 2.10 3.46
N VAL A 35 14.13 2.36 4.77
CA VAL A 35 13.60 3.60 5.39
C VAL A 35 14.37 4.83 4.93
N GLN A 36 15.71 4.80 4.94
CA GLN A 36 16.55 5.90 4.44
C GLN A 36 16.28 6.18 2.95
N SER A 37 16.08 5.14 2.15
CA SER A 37 15.72 5.29 0.73
C SER A 37 14.35 5.93 0.55
N MET A 38 13.40 5.67 1.46
CA MET A 38 12.07 6.27 1.44
C MET A 38 12.12 7.74 1.88
N GLU A 39 12.91 8.08 2.89
CA GLU A 39 13.13 9.45 3.33
C GLU A 39 13.78 10.29 2.22
N GLU A 40 14.81 9.76 1.55
CA GLU A 40 15.45 10.41 0.40
C GLU A 40 14.47 10.61 -0.76
N LYS A 41 13.68 9.57 -1.10
CA LYS A 41 12.65 9.68 -2.14
C LYS A 41 11.56 10.67 -1.77
N ALA A 42 11.20 10.76 -0.49
CA ALA A 42 10.21 11.70 0.00
C ALA A 42 10.71 13.15 -0.07
N ARG A 43 12.01 13.41 0.15
CA ARG A 43 12.60 14.76 0.02
C ARG A 43 12.40 15.39 -1.36
N HIS A 44 12.37 14.56 -2.40
CA HIS A 44 12.26 15.00 -3.79
C HIS A 44 10.82 14.98 -4.30
N GLN A 45 9.84 14.63 -3.45
CA GLN A 45 8.44 14.61 -3.86
C GLN A 45 7.74 15.92 -3.55
N GLU A 46 7.00 16.40 -4.54
CA GLU A 46 6.14 17.56 -4.38
C GLU A 46 4.78 17.13 -3.85
N TYR A 47 4.19 17.99 -3.02
CA TYR A 47 2.82 17.78 -2.59
C TYR A 47 1.87 18.03 -3.76
N PRO A 48 0.79 17.23 -3.89
CA PRO A 48 -0.22 17.48 -4.90
C PRO A 48 -0.82 18.88 -4.77
N THR A 49 -1.04 19.52 -5.91
CA THR A 49 -1.75 20.81 -5.98
C THR A 49 -3.20 20.64 -5.54
N ARG A 50 -3.90 21.77 -5.31
CA ARG A 50 -5.32 21.73 -4.92
C ARG A 50 -6.15 21.12 -6.04
N GLU A 51 -5.88 21.54 -7.26
CA GLU A 51 -6.58 21.19 -8.48
C GLU A 51 -6.45 19.69 -8.78
N GLU A 52 -5.25 19.12 -8.65
CA GLU A 52 -5.01 17.68 -8.85
C GLU A 52 -5.68 16.80 -7.79
N ALA A 53 -5.85 17.35 -6.59
CA ALA A 53 -6.41 16.67 -5.44
C ALA A 53 -7.93 16.84 -5.31
N ASP A 54 -8.60 17.61 -6.17
CA ASP A 54 -10.04 17.78 -6.08
C ASP A 54 -10.79 16.56 -6.62
N LEU A 55 -11.76 16.11 -5.83
CA LEU A 55 -12.57 14.94 -6.13
C LEU A 55 -13.86 15.39 -6.78
N ILE A 56 -14.19 14.79 -7.93
CA ILE A 56 -15.42 15.06 -8.65
C ILE A 56 -16.23 13.75 -8.69
N PRO A 57 -17.36 13.64 -7.96
CA PRO A 57 -18.13 12.40 -7.83
C PRO A 57 -18.60 11.80 -9.15
N LYS A 58 -18.82 12.63 -10.19
CA LYS A 58 -19.23 12.18 -11.54
C LYS A 58 -18.27 11.21 -12.22
N TYR A 59 -17.09 11.02 -11.64
CA TYR A 59 -16.06 10.11 -12.15
C TYR A 59 -15.83 8.89 -11.24
N LEU A 60 -16.70 8.64 -10.25
CA LEU A 60 -16.91 7.27 -9.77
C LEU A 60 -17.56 6.52 -10.93
N PHE A 61 -16.77 5.73 -11.65
CA PHE A 61 -17.29 4.81 -12.66
C PHE A 61 -17.99 3.63 -11.97
N ASP A 62 -18.79 2.86 -12.71
CA ASP A 62 -19.55 1.68 -12.26
C ASP A 62 -18.64 0.49 -11.89
N ASP A 63 -17.66 0.72 -11.03
CA ASP A 63 -16.80 -0.31 -10.48
C ASP A 63 -17.61 -1.10 -9.44
N PRO A 64 -17.68 -2.44 -9.54
CA PRO A 64 -18.34 -3.24 -8.51
C PRO A 64 -17.65 -3.13 -7.14
N ILE A 65 -16.40 -2.62 -7.09
CA ILE A 65 -15.64 -2.50 -5.86
C ILE A 65 -15.18 -1.05 -5.66
N PHE A 66 -15.47 -0.51 -4.47
CA PHE A 66 -15.03 0.80 -4.06
C PHE A 66 -13.87 0.70 -3.05
N ILE A 67 -12.65 1.00 -3.48
CA ILE A 67 -11.46 0.99 -2.63
C ILE A 67 -10.93 2.42 -2.47
N ILE A 68 -10.74 2.86 -1.22
CA ILE A 68 -10.03 4.10 -0.90
C ILE A 68 -8.82 3.78 -0.03
N HIS A 69 -7.64 4.13 -0.52
CA HIS A 69 -6.42 4.16 0.28
C HIS A 69 -6.28 5.52 0.97
N MET A 70 -6.17 5.53 2.29
CA MET A 70 -6.05 6.76 3.08
C MET A 70 -5.01 6.61 4.20
N CYS A 71 -4.39 7.72 4.58
CA CYS A 71 -3.42 7.75 5.68
C CYS A 71 -4.11 7.58 7.04
N HIS A 72 -3.32 7.25 8.06
CA HIS A 72 -3.80 7.01 9.42
C HIS A 72 -4.66 8.19 9.96
N VAL A 73 -4.20 9.43 9.76
CA VAL A 73 -4.91 10.63 10.23
C VAL A 73 -6.28 10.78 9.57
N CYS A 74 -6.36 10.63 8.25
CA CYS A 74 -7.63 10.72 7.51
C CYS A 74 -8.61 9.61 7.93
N ARG A 75 -8.09 8.39 8.16
CA ARG A 75 -8.88 7.26 8.67
C ARG A 75 -9.44 7.55 10.06
N ALA A 76 -8.61 8.04 10.97
CA ALA A 76 -9.02 8.38 12.33
C ALA A 76 -10.11 9.48 12.33
N LEU A 77 -9.90 10.55 11.55
CA LEU A 77 -10.88 11.64 11.43
C LEU A 77 -12.19 11.23 10.77
N SER A 78 -12.15 10.27 9.84
CA SER A 78 -13.36 9.79 9.16
C SER A 78 -14.16 8.84 10.07
N ARG A 79 -13.50 8.04 10.91
CA ARG A 79 -14.16 7.10 11.84
C ARG A 79 -15.04 7.77 12.89
N THR A 80 -14.78 9.03 13.21
CA THR A 80 -15.57 9.79 14.18
C THR A 80 -16.82 10.41 13.57
N LEU A 81 -17.01 10.30 12.25
CA LEU A 81 -18.16 10.88 11.56
C LEU A 81 -19.36 9.92 11.64
N PRO A 82 -20.57 10.45 11.83
CA PRO A 82 -21.78 9.63 11.85
C PRO A 82 -22.10 9.09 10.45
N ALA A 83 -22.73 7.92 10.41
CA ALA A 83 -23.43 7.45 9.23
C ALA A 83 -24.87 8.00 9.25
N PHE A 84 -25.34 8.49 8.12
CA PHE A 84 -26.70 9.03 7.97
C PHE A 84 -27.53 8.05 7.15
N HIS A 85 -28.66 7.61 7.68
CA HIS A 85 -29.63 6.84 6.88
C HIS A 85 -30.35 7.81 5.95
N LEU A 86 -30.34 7.51 4.66
CA LEU A 86 -31.10 8.25 3.66
C LEU A 86 -32.52 7.66 3.55
N ASP A 87 -32.60 6.33 3.60
CA ASP A 87 -33.84 5.53 3.68
C ASP A 87 -33.51 4.12 4.20
N ASP A 88 -34.41 3.15 3.99
CA ASP A 88 -34.29 1.76 4.45
C ASP A 88 -33.17 0.98 3.74
N GLU A 89 -32.76 1.40 2.55
CA GLU A 89 -31.75 0.71 1.74
C GLU A 89 -30.41 1.45 1.71
N PHE A 90 -30.43 2.78 1.81
CA PHE A 90 -29.27 3.62 1.56
C PHE A 90 -28.79 4.36 2.81
N GLN A 91 -27.48 4.31 3.02
CA GLN A 91 -26.77 5.11 4.01
C GLN A 91 -25.69 5.96 3.35
N LYS A 92 -25.52 7.17 3.88
CA LYS A 92 -24.44 8.08 3.55
C LYS A 92 -23.37 8.03 4.65
N ILE A 93 -22.12 7.85 4.24
CA ILE A 93 -20.94 8.06 5.08
C ILE A 93 -20.11 9.21 4.51
N GLU A 94 -19.57 10.05 5.39
CA GLU A 94 -18.67 11.13 5.00
C GLU A 94 -17.22 10.75 5.27
N LEU A 95 -16.31 11.17 4.39
CA LEU A 95 -14.88 10.92 4.53
C LEU A 95 -14.11 12.23 4.57
N LYS A 96 -13.19 12.35 5.53
CA LYS A 96 -12.23 13.46 5.62
C LYS A 96 -10.89 13.01 5.06
N LEU A 97 -10.54 13.54 3.89
CA LEU A 97 -9.32 13.18 3.16
C LEU A 97 -8.40 14.39 2.97
N CYS A 98 -7.11 14.22 3.23
CA CYS A 98 -6.09 15.22 2.93
C CYS A 98 -5.77 15.24 1.43
N ARG A 99 -5.01 16.26 0.97
CA ARG A 99 -4.63 16.41 -0.44
C ARG A 99 -3.93 15.17 -1.02
N ILE A 100 -3.03 14.56 -0.26
CA ILE A 100 -2.34 13.33 -0.67
C ILE A 100 -3.33 12.20 -0.94
N CYS A 101 -4.23 11.91 0.01
CA CYS A 101 -5.16 10.79 -0.13
C CYS A 101 -6.14 11.00 -1.30
N ARG A 102 -6.61 12.24 -1.50
CA ARG A 102 -7.48 12.56 -2.64
C ARG A 102 -6.73 12.41 -3.97
N ALA A 103 -5.50 12.90 -4.05
CA ALA A 103 -4.65 12.75 -5.24
C ALA A 103 -4.33 11.28 -5.56
N THR A 104 -4.03 10.48 -4.54
CA THR A 104 -3.83 9.02 -4.69
C THR A 104 -5.06 8.34 -5.28
N TYR A 105 -6.25 8.67 -4.78
CA TYR A 105 -7.50 8.12 -5.30
C TYR A 105 -7.74 8.53 -6.77
N ASN A 106 -7.48 9.80 -7.11
CA ASN A 106 -7.54 10.26 -8.50
C ASN A 106 -6.54 9.51 -9.40
N CYS A 107 -5.32 9.27 -8.91
CA CYS A 107 -4.30 8.52 -9.65
C CYS A 107 -4.73 7.08 -9.91
N GLN A 108 -5.21 6.38 -8.87
CA GLN A 108 -5.70 5.00 -8.97
C GLN A 108 -6.82 4.87 -10.00
N ARG A 109 -7.81 5.78 -9.95
CA ARG A 109 -8.91 5.80 -10.92
C ARG A 109 -8.44 6.01 -12.35
N ARG A 110 -7.52 6.96 -12.57
CA ARG A 110 -6.93 7.19 -13.90
C ARG A 110 -6.16 5.96 -14.40
N ILE A 111 -5.31 5.37 -13.55
CA ILE A 111 -4.52 4.19 -13.93
C ILE A 111 -5.44 3.02 -14.28
N LYS A 112 -6.43 2.70 -13.45
CA LYS A 112 -7.39 1.63 -13.73
C LYS A 112 -8.10 1.86 -15.05
N TYR A 113 -8.67 3.06 -15.23
CA TYR A 113 -9.40 3.38 -16.45
C TYR A 113 -8.52 3.25 -17.70
N PHE A 114 -7.39 3.97 -17.74
CA PHE A 114 -6.56 4.06 -18.94
C PHE A 114 -5.69 2.83 -19.20
N LYS A 115 -5.19 2.16 -18.16
CA LYS A 115 -4.24 1.05 -18.30
C LYS A 115 -4.87 -0.33 -18.16
N HIS A 116 -6.09 -0.44 -17.61
CA HIS A 116 -6.77 -1.72 -17.45
C HIS A 116 -8.07 -1.74 -18.25
N ASP A 117 -9.05 -0.92 -17.87
CA ASP A 117 -10.41 -1.02 -18.39
C ASP A 117 -10.49 -0.79 -19.90
N LEU A 118 -9.79 0.23 -20.43
CA LEU A 118 -9.71 0.47 -21.88
C LEU A 118 -9.06 -0.70 -22.64
N LEU A 119 -8.04 -1.34 -22.09
CA LEU A 119 -7.38 -2.48 -22.72
C LEU A 119 -8.27 -3.73 -22.69
N CYS A 120 -9.02 -3.93 -21.62
CA CYS A 120 -10.03 -5.00 -21.53
C CYS A 120 -11.15 -4.81 -22.55
N ILE A 121 -11.66 -3.57 -22.70
CA ILE A 121 -12.66 -3.24 -23.72
C ILE A 121 -12.09 -3.46 -25.12
N LYS A 122 -10.87 -2.98 -25.39
CA LYS A 122 -10.20 -3.21 -26.68
C LYS A 122 -10.10 -4.71 -26.98
N ARG A 123 -9.58 -5.50 -26.03
CA ARG A 123 -9.46 -6.96 -26.17
C ARG A 123 -10.81 -7.62 -26.47
N ARG A 124 -11.88 -7.19 -25.78
CA ARG A 124 -13.24 -7.69 -26.03
C ARG A 124 -13.69 -7.39 -27.46
N ASN A 125 -13.49 -6.16 -27.93
CA ASN A 125 -13.91 -5.74 -29.26
C ASN A 125 -13.10 -6.46 -30.35
N ASP A 126 -11.79 -6.59 -30.17
CA ASP A 126 -10.91 -7.31 -31.11
C ASP A 126 -11.33 -8.78 -31.23
N ASN A 127 -11.72 -9.42 -30.12
CA ASN A 127 -12.18 -10.81 -30.09
C ASN A 127 -13.62 -11.00 -30.60
N THR A 128 -14.42 -9.94 -30.72
CA THR A 128 -15.81 -10.02 -31.22
C THR A 128 -15.89 -9.78 -32.73
N ASN A 129 -14.83 -9.22 -33.33
CA ASN A 129 -14.74 -8.95 -34.77
C ASN A 129 -14.14 -10.12 -35.58
N CYS A 130 -14.29 -11.37 -35.10
CA CYS A 130 -13.86 -12.60 -35.77
C CYS A 130 -15.05 -13.56 -35.89
#